data_AF-A0A1Q8J153-F1
#
_entry.id   AF-A0A1Q8J153-F1
#
_cell.length_a   1.000
_cell.length_b   1.000
_cell.length_c   1.000
_cell.angle_alpha   90.00
_cell.angle_beta   90.00
_cell.angle_gamma   90.00
#
_symmetry.space_group_name_H-M   'P 1'
#
loop_
_entity.id
_entity.type
_entity.pdbx_description
1 polymer ?
#
loop_
_entity_poly.entity_id
_entity_poly.type
_entity_poly.pdbx_seq_one_letter_code
_entity_poly.pdbx_strand_id
1 'polypeptide(L)'
;MSSGISNDANRAPWRFIVGHHSYADFSISISPAVERAVAEGSAPPTVYLNIFNDDSVTIGVNEDPQQVLDLAFCRENGVLARRRVNGGGAIYAGKGSAFLAMYLPVSLAGVPTSAAVAFPTILGHVADSLRDVFGLQASYRPLNDVEIDGRKLVATSLKIEEEVLTFRILLNVKAINTDIAARAMPLAPEKTRDKKHKDLGSRYTFLEKELGRPVTHDELRTWVDACMRRTFGDATLQEGALVPREQALAQQFTGELASDTWFHEKSEAVRYEPLMRAGDRIGRGREKAPAGLIWLSVLVRDGVVLRAIVNGDWHPRPLRSVDWLEEGFAGLAATREACEPHIHAFLARTDVEFAGVEAAHLLKALDFALADLDRAEVAA
;
A
#
# COMPACT_ATOMS: atom_id res chain seq x y z
N MET A 1 43.50 -28.05 -6.23
CA MET A 1 42.64 -28.10 -7.42
C MET A 1 41.41 -27.30 -7.09
N SER A 2 41.35 -26.08 -7.61
CA SER A 2 40.24 -25.15 -7.41
C SER A 2 39.11 -25.56 -8.35
N SER A 3 38.04 -26.14 -7.81
CA SER A 3 36.83 -26.43 -8.57
C SER A 3 36.03 -25.15 -8.66
N GLY A 4 36.23 -24.41 -9.76
CA GLY A 4 35.39 -23.29 -10.14
C GLY A 4 33.96 -23.77 -10.34
N ILE A 5 33.09 -23.39 -9.41
CA ILE A 5 31.64 -23.41 -9.64
C ILE A 5 31.37 -22.22 -10.56
N SER A 6 30.98 -22.52 -11.79
CA SER A 6 30.49 -21.53 -12.76
C SER A 6 29.41 -20.64 -12.11
N ASN A 7 29.68 -19.35 -12.04
CA ASN A 7 28.81 -18.33 -11.47
C ASN A 7 27.76 -17.85 -12.49
N ASP A 8 26.98 -18.77 -13.07
CA ASP A 8 25.95 -18.44 -14.06
C ASP A 8 24.77 -17.63 -13.46
N ALA A 9 24.72 -17.49 -12.12
CA ALA A 9 23.82 -16.58 -11.42
C ALA A 9 24.01 -15.09 -11.81
N ASN A 10 25.22 -14.72 -12.25
CA ASN A 10 25.60 -13.33 -12.57
C ASN A 10 25.17 -12.86 -13.97
N ARG A 11 24.47 -13.69 -14.76
CA ARG A 11 24.20 -13.46 -16.19
C ARG A 11 22.75 -13.24 -16.58
N ALA A 12 21.80 -13.21 -15.64
CA ALA A 12 20.46 -12.75 -15.99
C ALA A 12 20.53 -11.24 -16.31
N PRO A 13 20.18 -10.79 -17.52
CA PRO A 13 20.15 -9.36 -17.81
C PRO A 13 19.03 -8.72 -16.99
N TRP A 14 19.41 -8.01 -15.93
CA TRP A 14 18.47 -7.20 -15.17
C TRP A 14 18.05 -6.03 -16.05
N ARG A 15 16.80 -6.02 -16.49
CA ARG A 15 16.29 -4.89 -17.24
C ARG A 15 16.10 -3.72 -16.27
N PHE A 16 16.65 -2.57 -16.64
CA PHE A 16 16.46 -1.33 -15.93
C PHE A 16 15.55 -0.40 -16.73
N ILE A 17 14.58 0.21 -16.04
CA ILE A 17 13.65 1.17 -16.63
C ILE A 17 13.60 2.40 -15.73
N VAL A 18 13.65 3.59 -16.34
CA VAL A 18 13.32 4.84 -15.68
C VAL A 18 11.94 5.30 -16.12
N GLY A 19 11.07 5.61 -15.16
CA GLY A 19 9.74 6.16 -15.41
C GLY A 19 9.53 7.48 -14.67
N HIS A 20 8.54 8.23 -15.15
CA HIS A 20 8.15 9.52 -14.61
C HIS A 20 6.64 9.59 -14.38
N HIS A 21 6.13 8.64 -13.59
CA HIS A 21 4.72 8.55 -13.25
C HIS A 21 4.46 9.05 -11.83
N SER A 22 3.25 9.53 -11.58
CA SER A 22 2.81 9.85 -10.22
C SER A 22 2.91 8.59 -9.35
N TYR A 23 3.10 8.75 -8.05
CA TYR A 23 3.07 7.61 -7.12
C TYR A 23 1.77 6.81 -7.27
N ALA A 24 0.64 7.52 -7.42
CA ALA A 24 -0.67 6.89 -7.53
C ALA A 24 -0.82 6.07 -8.81
N ASP A 25 -0.52 6.63 -9.99
CA ASP A 25 -0.67 5.90 -11.26
C ASP A 25 0.34 4.74 -11.34
N PHE A 26 1.60 4.95 -10.91
CA PHE A 26 2.59 3.88 -10.87
C PHE A 26 2.12 2.70 -10.01
N SER A 27 1.49 2.99 -8.88
CA SER A 27 1.04 1.97 -7.92
C SER A 27 -0.16 1.17 -8.40
N ILE A 28 -1.01 1.73 -9.27
CA ILE A 28 -2.21 1.03 -9.77
C ILE A 28 -2.00 0.40 -11.15
N SER A 29 -1.09 0.90 -11.99
CA SER A 29 -0.97 0.40 -13.37
C SER A 29 0.41 -0.17 -13.68
N ILE A 30 1.45 0.65 -13.65
CA ILE A 30 2.79 0.26 -14.15
C ILE A 30 3.40 -0.84 -13.28
N SER A 31 3.42 -0.65 -11.95
CA SER A 31 4.00 -1.63 -11.04
C SER A 31 3.34 -3.01 -11.12
N PRO A 32 2.00 -3.15 -11.01
CA PRO A 32 1.38 -4.47 -11.12
C PRO A 32 1.51 -5.06 -12.53
N ALA A 33 1.61 -4.25 -13.59
CA ALA A 33 1.84 -4.74 -14.94
C ALA A 33 3.22 -5.38 -15.11
N VAL A 34 4.27 -4.74 -14.59
CA VAL A 34 5.63 -5.28 -14.59
C VAL A 34 5.70 -6.54 -13.72
N GLU A 35 5.14 -6.48 -12.51
CA GLU A 35 5.07 -7.64 -11.61
C GLU A 35 4.44 -8.86 -12.31
N ARG A 36 3.25 -8.68 -12.88
CA ARG A 36 2.52 -9.76 -13.55
C ARG A 36 3.24 -10.27 -14.78
N ALA A 37 3.83 -9.39 -15.60
CA ALA A 37 4.55 -9.84 -16.78
C ALA A 37 5.81 -10.66 -16.43
N VAL A 38 6.51 -10.30 -15.34
CA VAL A 38 7.64 -11.06 -14.80
C VAL A 38 7.16 -12.41 -14.24
N ALA A 39 6.06 -12.43 -13.48
CA ALA A 39 5.48 -13.66 -12.95
C ALA A 39 5.02 -14.64 -14.07
N GLU A 40 4.46 -14.10 -15.15
CA GLU A 40 4.07 -14.85 -16.34
C GLU A 40 5.29 -15.30 -17.19
N GLY A 41 6.52 -14.91 -16.86
CA GLY A 41 7.73 -15.20 -17.64
C GLY A 41 7.79 -14.47 -18.99
N SER A 42 6.92 -13.48 -19.19
CA SER A 42 6.80 -12.70 -20.44
C SER A 42 7.67 -11.44 -20.46
N ALA A 43 8.29 -11.12 -19.33
CA ALA A 43 9.26 -10.04 -19.17
C ALA A 43 10.47 -10.52 -18.35
N PRO A 44 11.68 -9.97 -18.58
CA PRO A 44 12.85 -10.29 -17.78
C PRO A 44 12.74 -9.71 -16.37
N PRO A 45 13.53 -10.21 -15.39
CA PRO A 45 13.66 -9.60 -14.08
C PRO A 45 13.97 -8.10 -14.22
N THR A 46 13.22 -7.27 -13.49
CA THR A 46 13.19 -5.84 -13.76
C THR A 46 13.48 -5.01 -12.51
N VAL A 47 14.34 -4.02 -12.69
CA VAL A 47 14.59 -2.94 -11.74
C VAL A 47 14.01 -1.67 -12.34
N TYR A 48 13.13 -1.01 -11.60
CA TYR A 48 12.41 0.16 -12.08
C TYR A 48 12.68 1.34 -11.14
N LEU A 49 13.22 2.43 -11.67
CA LEU A 49 13.33 3.71 -10.99
C LEU A 49 12.21 4.63 -11.46
N ASN A 50 11.17 4.81 -10.66
CA ASN A 50 10.08 5.74 -10.97
C ASN A 50 10.24 7.04 -10.17
N ILE A 51 10.45 8.15 -10.86
CA ILE A 51 10.58 9.48 -10.25
C ILE A 51 9.23 10.18 -10.36
N PHE A 52 8.64 10.54 -9.22
CA PHE A 52 7.28 11.07 -9.18
C PHE A 52 7.21 12.45 -9.84
N ASN A 53 6.39 12.54 -10.89
CA ASN A 53 6.19 13.78 -11.64
C ASN A 53 5.19 14.73 -10.96
N ASP A 54 4.33 14.22 -10.08
CA ASP A 54 3.26 14.96 -9.40
C ASP A 54 3.00 14.44 -7.98
N ASP A 55 2.44 15.31 -7.14
CA ASP A 55 1.94 14.96 -5.82
C ASP A 55 0.71 14.07 -5.97
N SER A 56 0.69 12.94 -5.25
CA SER A 56 -0.43 12.02 -5.36
C SER A 56 -0.61 11.15 -4.12
N VAL A 57 -1.82 10.62 -3.98
CA VAL A 57 -2.27 9.80 -2.87
C VAL A 57 -2.76 8.46 -3.39
N THR A 58 -2.45 7.39 -2.67
CA THR A 58 -3.22 6.14 -2.80
C THR A 58 -3.93 5.82 -1.50
N ILE A 59 -5.15 5.32 -1.60
CA ILE A 59 -5.88 4.68 -0.49
C ILE A 59 -5.81 3.15 -0.64
N GLY A 60 -5.92 2.44 0.46
CA GLY A 60 -5.95 0.99 0.49
C GLY A 60 -7.20 0.41 -0.16
N VAL A 61 -7.11 -0.85 -0.58
CA VAL A 61 -8.21 -1.56 -1.27
C VAL A 61 -9.51 -1.60 -0.46
N ASN A 62 -9.42 -1.61 0.88
CA ASN A 62 -10.57 -1.67 1.77
C ASN A 62 -11.01 -0.30 2.34
N GLU A 63 -10.31 0.80 2.07
CA GLU A 63 -10.68 2.12 2.60
C GLU A 63 -11.79 2.77 1.76
N ASP A 64 -12.72 3.50 2.35
CA ASP A 64 -13.60 4.39 1.56
C ASP A 64 -12.88 5.74 1.35
N PRO A 65 -12.75 6.26 0.11
CA PRO A 65 -12.15 7.57 -0.13
C PRO A 65 -12.80 8.70 0.67
N GLN A 66 -14.12 8.64 0.91
CA GLN A 66 -14.82 9.66 1.69
C GLN A 66 -14.50 9.60 3.19
N GLN A 67 -14.10 8.43 3.69
CA GLN A 67 -13.72 8.26 5.09
C GLN A 67 -12.29 8.73 5.37
N VAL A 68 -11.40 8.66 4.37
CA VAL A 68 -9.96 8.83 4.58
C VAL A 68 -9.36 10.04 3.88
N LEU A 69 -10.07 10.67 2.94
CA LEU A 69 -9.62 11.85 2.19
C LEU A 69 -10.58 13.03 2.30
N ASP A 70 -10.04 14.24 2.21
CA ASP A 70 -10.81 15.42 1.80
C ASP A 70 -10.82 15.51 0.27
N LEU A 71 -11.82 14.89 -0.35
CA LEU A 71 -11.92 14.82 -1.81
C LEU A 71 -12.12 16.19 -2.48
N ALA A 72 -12.77 17.13 -1.79
CA ALA A 72 -12.95 18.49 -2.32
C ALA A 72 -11.60 19.20 -2.36
N PHE A 73 -10.85 19.17 -1.26
CA PHE A 73 -9.51 19.73 -1.18
C PHE A 73 -8.56 19.09 -2.21
N CYS A 74 -8.56 17.76 -2.33
CA CYS A 74 -7.72 17.06 -3.31
C CYS A 74 -7.98 17.56 -4.74
N ARG A 75 -9.26 17.71 -5.13
CA ARG A 75 -9.64 18.22 -6.45
C ARG A 75 -9.22 19.68 -6.65
N GLU A 76 -9.45 20.54 -5.67
CA GLU A 76 -9.11 21.96 -5.74
C GLU A 76 -7.59 22.23 -5.80
N ASN A 77 -6.78 21.33 -5.25
CA ASN A 77 -5.32 21.49 -5.17
C ASN A 77 -4.56 20.56 -6.13
N GLY A 78 -5.26 19.87 -7.04
CA GLY A 78 -4.65 18.99 -8.03
C GLY A 78 -3.94 17.77 -7.44
N VAL A 79 -4.34 17.30 -6.25
CA VAL A 79 -3.80 16.09 -5.64
C VAL A 79 -4.49 14.88 -6.25
N LEU A 80 -3.77 14.15 -7.09
CA LEU A 80 -4.29 12.93 -7.71
C LEU A 80 -4.49 11.84 -6.65
N ALA A 81 -5.70 11.30 -6.55
CA ALA A 81 -6.02 10.20 -5.63
C ALA A 81 -6.44 8.94 -6.39
N ARG A 82 -5.93 7.77 -5.99
CA ARG A 82 -6.30 6.46 -6.55
C ARG A 82 -6.55 5.44 -5.43
N ARG A 83 -7.36 4.41 -5.69
CA ARG A 83 -7.45 3.21 -4.84
C ARG A 83 -6.49 2.16 -5.38
N ARG A 84 -5.59 1.67 -4.54
CA ARG A 84 -4.68 0.56 -4.92
C ARG A 84 -5.29 -0.79 -4.56
N VAL A 85 -4.82 -1.85 -5.22
CA VAL A 85 -5.24 -3.24 -4.95
C VAL A 85 -4.67 -3.81 -3.65
N ASN A 86 -3.69 -3.14 -3.05
CA ASN A 86 -3.06 -3.57 -1.79
C ASN A 86 -3.81 -3.01 -0.58
N GLY A 87 -3.76 -3.73 0.54
CA GLY A 87 -4.22 -3.25 1.85
C GLY A 87 -3.39 -2.08 2.41
N GLY A 88 -3.60 -1.78 3.69
CA GLY A 88 -2.96 -0.65 4.37
C GLY A 88 -3.69 0.67 4.16
N GLY A 89 -3.21 1.74 4.79
CA GLY A 89 -3.89 3.04 4.80
C GLY A 89 -3.52 3.99 3.67
N ALA A 90 -4.10 5.19 3.69
CA ALA A 90 -3.75 6.24 2.76
C ALA A 90 -2.27 6.66 2.84
N ILE A 91 -1.62 6.84 1.69
CA ILE A 91 -0.23 7.26 1.58
C ILE A 91 -0.17 8.41 0.58
N TYR A 92 0.39 9.54 1.02
CA TYR A 92 0.77 10.66 0.16
C TYR A 92 2.25 10.56 -0.19
N ALA A 93 2.57 10.76 -1.47
CA ALA A 93 3.93 10.92 -1.93
C ALA A 93 4.06 12.20 -2.74
N GLY A 94 5.10 12.98 -2.41
CA GLY A 94 5.38 14.25 -3.06
C GLY A 94 6.19 14.07 -4.35
N LYS A 95 5.97 15.00 -5.28
CA LYS A 95 6.72 15.18 -6.51
C LYS A 95 8.23 15.23 -6.25
N GLY A 96 8.99 14.58 -7.12
CA GLY A 96 10.45 14.52 -7.08
C GLY A 96 11.03 13.45 -6.17
N SER A 97 10.24 12.83 -5.28
CA SER A 97 10.62 11.57 -4.64
C SER A 97 10.58 10.41 -5.63
N ALA A 98 11.17 9.27 -5.26
CA ALA A 98 11.33 8.15 -6.20
C ALA A 98 11.00 6.80 -5.57
N PHE A 99 10.50 5.89 -6.40
CA PHE A 99 10.52 4.46 -6.12
C PHE A 99 11.70 3.80 -6.82
N LEU A 100 12.47 3.02 -6.07
CA LEU A 100 13.22 1.89 -6.60
C LEU A 100 12.39 0.62 -6.38
N ALA A 101 11.87 0.05 -7.46
CA ALA A 101 11.10 -1.19 -7.44
C ALA A 101 11.88 -2.33 -8.10
N MET A 102 11.91 -3.49 -7.46
CA MET A 102 12.57 -4.71 -7.94
C MET A 102 11.49 -5.78 -8.12
N TYR A 103 11.41 -6.37 -9.31
CA TYR A 103 10.47 -7.45 -9.67
C TYR A 103 11.30 -8.66 -10.06
N LEU A 104 11.45 -9.60 -9.13
CA LEU A 104 12.46 -10.64 -9.18
C LEU A 104 11.83 -12.03 -9.03
N PRO A 105 11.94 -12.92 -10.01
CA PRO A 105 11.57 -14.33 -9.82
C PRO A 105 12.37 -14.93 -8.66
N VAL A 106 11.70 -15.58 -7.70
CA VAL A 106 12.35 -16.19 -6.52
C VAL A 106 13.24 -17.38 -6.87
N SER A 107 13.07 -17.93 -8.08
CA SER A 107 13.91 -18.99 -8.64
C SER A 107 15.31 -18.51 -9.04
N LEU A 108 15.52 -17.20 -9.15
CA LEU A 108 16.84 -16.65 -9.43
C LEU A 108 17.75 -16.78 -8.22
N ALA A 109 18.96 -17.29 -8.46
CA ALA A 109 19.98 -17.39 -7.44
C ALA A 109 20.27 -16.01 -6.81
N GLY A 110 20.31 -15.97 -5.48
CA GLY A 110 20.55 -14.74 -4.70
C GLY A 110 19.30 -13.92 -4.40
N VAL A 111 18.14 -14.21 -5.01
CA VAL A 111 16.88 -13.56 -4.64
C VAL A 111 16.39 -14.14 -3.31
N PRO A 112 16.14 -13.30 -2.28
CA PRO A 112 15.59 -13.78 -1.02
C PRO A 112 14.19 -14.38 -1.17
N THR A 113 13.92 -15.48 -0.47
CA THR A 113 12.61 -16.18 -0.54
C THR A 113 11.67 -15.84 0.63
N SER A 114 12.08 -14.95 1.54
CA SER A 114 11.24 -14.51 2.66
C SER A 114 11.53 -13.07 3.05
N ALA A 115 10.51 -12.40 3.62
CA ALA A 115 10.63 -11.03 4.13
C ALA A 115 11.72 -10.89 5.21
N ALA A 116 11.85 -11.89 6.09
CA ALA A 116 12.81 -11.92 7.18
C ALA A 116 14.27 -11.89 6.69
N VAL A 117 14.53 -12.42 5.49
CA VAL A 117 15.86 -12.38 4.85
C VAL A 117 16.00 -11.16 3.95
N ALA A 118 14.94 -10.83 3.20
CA ALA A 118 14.97 -9.76 2.21
C ALA A 118 15.17 -8.37 2.82
N PHE A 119 14.42 -8.05 3.88
CA PHE A 119 14.52 -6.73 4.52
C PHE A 119 15.93 -6.40 5.02
N PRO A 120 16.55 -7.20 5.93
CA PRO A 120 17.87 -6.86 6.43
C PRO A 120 18.94 -6.89 5.34
N THR A 121 18.86 -7.81 4.38
CA THR A 121 19.84 -7.92 3.29
C THR A 121 19.74 -6.72 2.34
N ILE A 122 18.59 -6.53 1.70
CA ILE A 122 18.41 -5.50 0.67
C ILE A 122 18.50 -4.10 1.29
N LEU A 123 17.86 -3.85 2.44
CA LEU A 123 17.92 -2.53 3.06
C LEU A 123 19.27 -2.22 3.70
N GLY A 124 20.01 -3.24 4.13
CA GLY A 124 21.42 -3.10 4.48
C GLY A 124 22.22 -2.54 3.30
N HIS A 125 22.08 -3.16 2.12
CA HIS A 125 22.73 -2.70 0.89
C HIS A 125 22.26 -1.33 0.39
N VAL A 126 20.99 -0.99 0.62
CA VAL A 126 20.46 0.36 0.37
C VAL A 126 21.15 1.40 1.25
N ALA A 127 21.25 1.16 2.57
CA ALA A 127 21.93 2.07 3.49
C ALA A 127 23.41 2.26 3.13
N ASP A 128 24.05 1.15 2.77
CA ASP A 128 25.42 1.07 2.31
C ASP A 128 25.69 1.86 1.01
N SER A 129 24.84 1.70 -0.01
CA SER A 129 24.97 2.43 -1.27
C SER A 129 24.71 3.92 -1.10
N LEU A 130 23.83 4.32 -0.16
CA LEU A 130 23.65 5.71 0.22
C LEU A 130 24.93 6.29 0.86
N ARG A 131 25.64 5.52 1.68
CA ARG A 131 26.96 5.92 2.22
C ARG A 131 27.98 6.13 1.10
N ASP A 132 28.08 5.20 0.16
CA ASP A 132 29.09 5.26 -0.89
C ASP A 132 28.87 6.40 -1.89
N VAL A 133 27.63 6.53 -2.38
CA VAL A 133 27.30 7.45 -3.48
C VAL A 133 27.10 8.87 -2.99
N PHE A 134 26.52 9.04 -1.80
CA PHE A 134 26.14 10.35 -1.28
C PHE A 134 26.93 10.79 -0.05
N GLY A 135 27.76 9.92 0.55
CA GLY A 135 28.50 10.23 1.78
C GLY A 135 27.62 10.35 3.02
N LEU A 136 26.38 9.86 2.97
CA LEU A 136 25.40 10.01 4.04
C LEU A 136 25.51 8.86 5.05
N GLN A 137 25.45 9.14 6.35
CA GLN A 137 25.47 8.12 7.42
C GLN A 137 24.13 7.38 7.55
N ALA A 138 23.66 6.78 6.46
CA ALA A 138 22.43 6.02 6.42
C ALA A 138 22.60 4.66 7.12
N SER A 139 21.56 4.15 7.77
CA SER A 139 21.56 2.82 8.41
C SER A 139 20.21 2.12 8.23
N TYR A 140 20.24 0.78 8.13
CA TYR A 140 19.03 -0.03 8.15
C TYR A 140 18.44 -0.03 9.56
N ARG A 141 17.13 0.22 9.64
CA ARG A 141 16.34 0.12 10.86
C ARG A 141 15.24 -0.93 10.67
N PRO A 142 15.27 -2.03 11.44
CA PRO A 142 14.19 -2.99 11.42
C PRO A 142 12.82 -2.36 11.75
N LEU A 143 11.74 -2.79 11.11
CA LEU A 143 11.70 -3.92 10.17
C LEU A 143 12.02 -3.54 8.70
N ASN A 144 11.64 -2.36 8.25
CA ASN A 144 11.55 -2.07 6.81
C ASN A 144 11.97 -0.63 6.43
N ASP A 145 12.82 0.00 7.23
CA ASP A 145 13.20 1.40 7.06
C ASP A 145 14.72 1.58 6.88
N VAL A 146 15.09 2.67 6.21
CA VAL A 146 16.46 3.21 6.24
C VAL A 146 16.40 4.64 6.75
N GLU A 147 17.31 4.98 7.67
CA GLU A 147 17.31 6.26 8.38
C GLU A 147 18.68 6.93 8.37
N ILE A 148 18.69 8.23 8.64
CA ILE A 148 19.87 9.05 8.91
C ILE A 148 19.62 9.75 10.24
N ASP A 149 20.50 9.57 11.21
CA ASP A 149 20.38 10.13 12.57
C ASP A 149 19.01 9.88 13.22
N GLY A 150 18.48 8.66 13.07
CA GLY A 150 17.17 8.28 13.62
C GLY A 150 15.95 8.81 12.86
N ARG A 151 16.15 9.57 11.78
CA ARG A 151 15.11 10.13 10.91
C ARG A 151 14.94 9.28 9.66
N LYS A 152 13.71 8.85 9.40
CA LYS A 152 13.37 7.95 8.30
C LYS A 152 13.55 8.63 6.94
N LEU A 153 14.40 8.04 6.09
CA LEU A 153 14.66 8.48 4.73
C LEU A 153 13.89 7.62 3.71
N VAL A 154 13.80 6.33 3.99
CA VAL A 154 13.20 5.34 3.10
C VAL A 154 12.03 4.65 3.78
N ALA A 155 10.96 4.41 3.04
CA ALA A 155 9.91 3.46 3.41
C ALA A 155 9.88 2.30 2.43
N THR A 156 9.67 1.07 2.91
CA THR A 156 9.72 -0.11 2.05
C THR A 156 8.51 -1.01 2.21
N SER A 157 8.05 -1.56 1.08
CA SER A 157 7.11 -2.67 1.05
C SER A 157 7.72 -3.86 0.30
N LEU A 158 7.48 -5.06 0.80
CA LEU A 158 7.83 -6.31 0.13
C LEU A 158 6.58 -7.17 -0.02
N LYS A 159 6.46 -7.81 -1.18
CA LYS A 159 5.50 -8.88 -1.44
C LYS A 159 6.23 -10.04 -2.12
N ILE A 160 5.89 -11.27 -1.75
CA ILE A 160 6.30 -12.48 -2.48
C ILE A 160 5.00 -13.21 -2.83
N GLU A 161 4.67 -13.24 -4.12
CA GLU A 161 3.42 -13.78 -4.64
C GLU A 161 3.68 -14.28 -6.07
N GLU A 162 3.04 -15.38 -6.47
CA GLU A 162 3.21 -15.98 -7.81
C GLU A 162 4.70 -16.21 -8.18
N GLU A 163 5.50 -16.68 -7.23
CA GLU A 163 6.95 -16.92 -7.38
C GLU A 163 7.77 -15.66 -7.77
N VAL A 164 7.23 -14.46 -7.54
CA VAL A 164 7.92 -13.18 -7.74
C VAL A 164 8.02 -12.42 -6.43
N LEU A 165 9.23 -11.96 -6.11
CA LEU A 165 9.51 -10.97 -5.10
C LEU A 165 9.38 -9.57 -5.71
N THR A 166 8.44 -8.79 -5.18
CA THR A 166 8.27 -7.37 -5.48
C THR A 166 8.76 -6.55 -4.29
N PHE A 167 9.89 -5.86 -4.44
CA PHE A 167 10.51 -5.01 -3.42
C PHE A 167 10.42 -3.55 -3.83
N ARG A 168 9.68 -2.72 -3.11
CA ARG A 168 9.53 -1.29 -3.44
C ARG A 168 10.09 -0.43 -2.33
N ILE A 169 11.03 0.44 -2.69
CA ILE A 169 11.78 1.34 -1.82
C ILE A 169 11.38 2.76 -2.19
N LEU A 170 10.55 3.39 -1.37
CA LEU A 170 10.25 4.82 -1.48
C LEU A 170 11.42 5.59 -0.89
N LEU A 171 12.18 6.26 -1.75
CA LEU A 171 13.25 7.17 -1.37
C LEU A 171 12.69 8.60 -1.34
N ASN A 172 12.70 9.21 -0.16
CA ASN A 172 12.41 10.64 -0.03
C ASN A 172 13.59 11.44 -0.58
N VAL A 173 13.48 11.91 -1.82
CA VAL A 173 14.52 12.74 -2.43
C VAL A 173 14.33 14.20 -2.01
N LYS A 174 13.08 14.68 -2.04
CA LYS A 174 12.69 16.07 -1.74
C LYS A 174 11.75 16.15 -0.55
N ALA A 175 11.57 17.37 -0.04
CA ALA A 175 10.54 17.66 0.95
C ALA A 175 9.16 17.33 0.38
N ILE A 176 8.36 16.58 1.15
CA ILE A 176 6.93 16.45 0.88
C ILE A 176 6.20 17.69 1.39
N ASN A 177 5.12 18.10 0.72
CA ASN A 177 4.27 19.16 1.22
C ASN A 177 3.38 18.62 2.34
N THR A 178 3.84 18.76 3.59
CA THR A 178 3.14 18.22 4.77
C THR A 178 1.78 18.88 5.01
N ASP A 179 1.62 20.14 4.62
CA ASP A 179 0.36 20.87 4.79
C ASP A 179 -0.71 20.35 3.83
N ILE A 180 -0.33 20.15 2.55
CA ILE A 180 -1.20 19.48 1.57
C ILE A 180 -1.51 18.07 2.04
N ALA A 181 -0.51 17.29 2.45
CA ALA A 181 -0.72 15.91 2.91
C ALA A 181 -1.68 15.81 4.10
N ALA A 182 -1.52 16.69 5.10
CA ALA A 182 -2.36 16.70 6.30
C ALA A 182 -3.80 17.11 6.00
N ARG A 183 -4.02 18.03 5.06
CA ARG A 183 -5.35 18.43 4.61
C ARG A 183 -6.01 17.40 3.70
N ALA A 184 -5.24 16.80 2.79
CA ALA A 184 -5.73 15.77 1.87
C ALA A 184 -6.12 14.48 2.59
N MET A 185 -5.40 14.10 3.64
CA MET A 185 -5.60 12.86 4.40
C MET A 185 -5.84 13.16 5.89
N PRO A 186 -7.01 13.70 6.26
CA PRO A 186 -7.30 14.05 7.65
C PRO A 186 -7.24 12.81 8.55
N LEU A 187 -6.56 12.93 9.69
CA LEU A 187 -6.49 11.84 10.66
C LEU A 187 -7.84 11.66 11.36
N ALA A 188 -8.35 10.44 11.35
CA ALA A 188 -9.52 10.07 12.14
C ALA A 188 -9.32 10.40 13.64
N PRO A 189 -10.35 10.87 14.37
CA PRO A 189 -10.25 11.21 15.80
C PRO A 189 -9.65 10.11 16.69
N GLU A 190 -9.91 8.85 16.35
CA GLU A 190 -9.42 7.66 17.04
C GLU A 190 -7.90 7.47 16.86
N LYS A 191 -7.33 8.03 15.79
CA LYS A 191 -5.89 8.05 15.52
C LYS A 191 -5.19 9.26 16.14
N THR A 192 -5.92 10.31 16.51
CA THR A 192 -5.35 11.54 17.10
C THR A 192 -5.32 11.51 18.63
N ARG A 193 -6.24 10.79 19.30
CA ARG A 193 -6.27 10.65 20.77
C ARG A 193 -4.94 10.19 21.39
N ASP A 194 -4.20 9.33 20.69
CA ASP A 194 -2.92 8.80 21.18
C ASP A 194 -1.70 9.61 20.74
N LYS A 195 -1.88 10.50 19.75
CA LYS A 195 -0.81 11.31 19.16
C LYS A 195 -0.80 12.70 19.78
N LYS A 196 -0.41 12.79 21.05
CA LYS A 196 0.08 14.07 21.60
C LYS A 196 1.31 14.49 20.79
N HIS A 197 1.13 15.47 19.91
CA HIS A 197 2.12 16.34 19.27
C HIS A 197 3.52 15.71 19.09
N LYS A 198 3.68 14.93 18.03
CA LYS A 198 5.00 14.69 17.43
C LYS A 198 4.95 15.22 16.01
N ASP A 199 5.66 16.31 15.79
CA ASP A 199 5.86 16.93 14.49
C ASP A 199 6.32 15.88 13.47
N LEU A 200 5.63 15.75 12.33
CA LEU A 200 6.07 14.86 11.25
C LEU A 200 7.48 15.24 10.79
N GLY A 201 7.84 16.53 10.83
CA GLY A 201 9.15 17.04 10.45
C GLY A 201 10.31 16.48 11.28
N SER A 202 10.06 16.02 12.51
CA SER A 202 11.09 15.44 13.37
C SER A 202 11.35 13.96 13.10
N ARG A 203 10.47 13.26 12.37
CA ARG A 203 10.53 11.81 12.18
C ARG A 203 11.09 11.42 10.81
N TYR A 204 10.93 12.27 9.80
CA TYR A 204 11.32 11.99 8.43
C TYR A 204 12.46 12.92 7.98
N THR A 205 13.23 12.45 7.01
CA THR A 205 14.16 13.27 6.26
C THR A 205 14.12 12.94 4.77
N PHE A 206 14.84 13.72 3.97
CA PHE A 206 14.95 13.58 2.53
C PHE A 206 16.38 13.91 2.06
N LEU A 207 16.80 13.33 0.93
CA LEU A 207 18.18 13.40 0.45
C LEU A 207 18.70 14.82 0.30
N GLU A 208 17.95 15.71 -0.37
CA GLU A 208 18.40 17.07 -0.64
C GLU A 208 18.66 17.89 0.64
N LYS A 209 17.94 17.58 1.73
CA LYS A 209 18.17 18.19 3.05
C LYS A 209 19.47 17.71 3.67
N GLU A 210 19.72 16.40 3.65
CA GLU A 210 20.93 15.82 4.23
C GLU A 210 22.18 16.18 3.42
N LEU A 211 22.04 16.40 2.11
CA LEU A 211 23.12 16.83 1.23
C LEU A 211 23.32 18.34 1.17
N GLY A 212 22.30 19.14 1.51
CA GLY A 212 22.31 20.59 1.35
C GLY A 212 22.30 21.07 -0.11
N ARG A 213 21.94 20.20 -1.07
CA ARG A 213 21.88 20.50 -2.51
C ARG A 213 20.86 19.63 -3.24
N PRO A 214 20.44 20.04 -4.46
CA PRO A 214 19.65 19.18 -5.33
C PRO A 214 20.36 17.88 -5.70
N VAL A 215 19.57 16.81 -5.89
CA VAL A 215 20.04 15.50 -6.37
C VAL A 215 19.68 15.34 -7.84
N THR A 216 20.63 14.86 -8.65
CA THR A 216 20.40 14.64 -10.09
C THR A 216 19.86 13.23 -10.38
N HIS A 217 19.26 13.04 -11.56
CA HIS A 217 18.84 11.71 -12.00
C HIS A 217 20.03 10.75 -12.16
N ASP A 218 21.18 11.24 -12.62
CA ASP A 218 22.40 10.44 -12.79
C ASP A 218 22.93 9.92 -11.44
N GLU A 219 22.79 10.72 -10.38
CA GLU A 219 23.15 10.29 -9.03
C GLU A 219 22.20 9.22 -8.50
N LEU A 220 20.88 9.37 -8.74
CA LEU A 220 19.92 8.32 -8.42
C LEU A 220 20.22 7.04 -9.19
N ARG A 221 20.58 7.15 -10.48
CA ARG A 221 21.00 5.99 -11.26
C ARG A 221 22.25 5.32 -10.68
N THR A 222 23.27 6.11 -10.36
CA THR A 222 24.51 5.62 -9.74
C THR A 222 24.22 4.88 -8.43
N TRP A 223 23.29 5.42 -7.62
CA TRP A 223 22.82 4.78 -6.40
C TRP A 223 22.09 3.45 -6.66
N VAL A 224 21.25 3.36 -7.69
CA VAL A 224 20.59 2.10 -8.08
C VAL A 224 21.62 1.07 -8.55
N ASP A 225 22.59 1.46 -9.37
CA ASP A 225 23.66 0.56 -9.80
C ASP A 225 24.46 0.04 -8.58
N ALA A 226 24.77 0.90 -7.60
CA ALA A 226 25.43 0.51 -6.37
C ALA A 226 24.58 -0.44 -5.52
N CYS A 227 23.26 -0.21 -5.41
CA CYS A 227 22.32 -1.12 -4.74
C CYS A 227 22.35 -2.51 -5.38
N MET A 228 22.23 -2.55 -6.71
CA MET A 228 22.17 -3.81 -7.46
C MET A 228 23.49 -4.56 -7.40
N ARG A 229 24.63 -3.85 -7.48
CA ARG A 229 25.95 -4.48 -7.34
C ARG A 229 26.16 -5.09 -5.95
N ARG A 230 25.74 -4.39 -4.89
CA ARG A 230 25.86 -4.90 -3.52
C ARG A 230 24.93 -6.08 -3.26
N THR A 231 23.74 -6.09 -3.87
CA THR A 231 22.73 -7.14 -3.67
C THR A 231 22.98 -8.38 -4.54
N PHE A 232 23.43 -8.20 -5.79
CA PHE A 232 23.49 -9.25 -6.80
C PHE A 232 24.85 -9.38 -7.50
N GLY A 233 25.91 -8.75 -6.99
CA GLY A 233 27.28 -8.90 -7.51
C GLY A 233 27.56 -8.13 -8.80
N ASP A 234 28.29 -8.73 -9.74
CA ASP A 234 28.69 -8.06 -11.01
C ASP A 234 27.55 -7.94 -12.03
N ALA A 235 26.32 -8.21 -11.60
CA ALA A 235 25.19 -8.18 -12.48
C ALA A 235 24.96 -6.76 -13.03
N THR A 236 24.87 -6.66 -14.36
CA THR A 236 24.79 -5.38 -15.06
C THR A 236 23.33 -5.05 -15.38
N LEU A 237 22.92 -3.84 -15.01
CA LEU A 237 21.64 -3.28 -15.41
C LEU A 237 21.68 -2.93 -16.91
N GLN A 238 20.75 -3.48 -17.67
CA GLN A 238 20.58 -3.18 -19.10
C GLN A 238 19.38 -2.27 -19.29
N GLU A 239 19.59 -1.13 -19.95
CA GLU A 239 18.50 -0.23 -20.29
C GLU A 239 17.41 -0.96 -21.09
N GLY A 240 16.16 -0.66 -20.77
CA GLY A 240 15.03 -1.17 -21.48
C GLY A 240 13.80 -0.28 -21.35
N ALA A 241 12.71 -0.75 -21.96
CA ALA A 241 11.40 -0.15 -21.86
C ALA A 241 10.38 -1.23 -21.50
N LEU A 242 9.14 -0.81 -21.20
CA LEU A 242 8.04 -1.74 -21.03
C LEU A 242 7.84 -2.56 -22.31
N VAL A 243 7.75 -3.89 -22.17
CA VAL A 243 7.44 -4.79 -23.29
C VAL A 243 5.95 -4.72 -23.64
N PRO A 244 5.53 -5.17 -24.83
CA PRO A 244 4.12 -5.09 -25.25
C PRO A 244 3.12 -5.70 -24.25
N ARG A 245 3.49 -6.81 -23.60
CA ARG A 245 2.65 -7.44 -22.57
C ARG A 245 2.42 -6.52 -21.37
N GLU A 246 3.46 -5.84 -20.90
CA GLU A 246 3.36 -4.89 -19.78
C GLU A 246 2.57 -3.65 -20.17
N GLN A 247 2.74 -3.15 -21.40
CA GLN A 247 1.95 -2.02 -21.89
C GLN A 247 0.46 -2.36 -21.95
N ALA A 248 0.12 -3.55 -22.46
CA ALA A 248 -1.27 -4.03 -22.50
C ALA A 248 -1.86 -4.20 -21.08
N LEU A 249 -1.10 -4.80 -20.16
CA LEU A 249 -1.53 -4.95 -18.76
C LEU A 249 -1.68 -3.59 -18.06
N ALA A 250 -0.75 -2.66 -18.26
CA ALA A 250 -0.82 -1.32 -17.69
C ALA A 250 -2.03 -0.54 -18.21
N GLN A 251 -2.36 -0.67 -19.50
CA GLN A 251 -3.58 -0.08 -20.08
C GLN A 251 -4.83 -0.71 -19.48
N GLN A 252 -4.88 -2.03 -19.35
CA GLN A 252 -5.99 -2.73 -18.68
C GLN A 252 -6.18 -2.24 -17.24
N PHE A 253 -5.11 -2.26 -16.45
CA PHE A 253 -5.14 -1.81 -15.06
C PHE A 253 -5.49 -0.34 -14.92
N THR A 254 -5.05 0.52 -15.85
CA THR A 254 -5.47 1.93 -15.87
C THR A 254 -6.98 2.02 -16.14
N GLY A 255 -7.51 1.31 -17.14
CA GLY A 255 -8.93 1.33 -17.47
C GLY A 255 -9.84 0.91 -16.31
N GLU A 256 -9.39 -0.06 -15.52
CA GLU A 256 -10.12 -0.56 -14.34
C GLU A 256 -9.89 0.31 -13.09
N LEU A 257 -8.63 0.48 -12.69
CA LEU A 257 -8.25 0.99 -11.38
C LEU A 257 -8.15 2.52 -11.31
N ALA A 258 -8.17 3.21 -12.46
CA ALA A 258 -8.30 4.66 -12.50
C ALA A 258 -9.78 5.11 -12.56
N SER A 259 -10.73 4.18 -12.68
CA SER A 259 -12.15 4.49 -12.80
C SER A 259 -12.76 4.96 -11.48
N ASP A 260 -13.76 5.83 -11.57
CA ASP A 260 -14.54 6.27 -10.40
C ASP A 260 -15.28 5.09 -9.74
N THR A 261 -15.73 4.12 -10.54
CA THR A 261 -16.36 2.89 -10.05
C THR A 261 -15.44 2.14 -9.10
N TRP A 262 -14.18 1.94 -9.48
CA TRP A 262 -13.19 1.31 -8.60
C TRP A 262 -12.85 2.20 -7.41
N PHE A 263 -12.63 3.50 -7.63
CA PHE A 263 -12.26 4.41 -6.57
C PHE A 263 -13.30 4.46 -5.44
N HIS A 264 -14.59 4.41 -5.78
CA HIS A 264 -15.71 4.45 -4.82
C HIS A 264 -16.31 3.07 -4.49
N GLU A 265 -15.72 1.97 -4.96
CA GLU A 265 -16.30 0.62 -4.87
C GLU A 265 -16.69 0.21 -3.44
N LYS A 266 -15.90 0.62 -2.44
CA LYS A 266 -16.10 0.33 -1.02
C LYS A 266 -16.92 1.39 -0.26
N SER A 267 -17.55 2.33 -0.94
CA SER A 267 -18.36 3.40 -0.32
C SER A 267 -19.81 2.99 -0.12
N GLU A 268 -20.47 3.62 0.86
CA GLU A 268 -21.90 3.46 1.09
C GLU A 268 -22.73 3.90 -0.13
N ALA A 269 -22.32 4.95 -0.82
CA ALA A 269 -23.01 5.44 -2.02
C ALA A 269 -23.12 4.35 -3.10
N VAL A 270 -22.03 3.60 -3.33
CA VAL A 270 -22.01 2.53 -4.32
C VAL A 270 -22.70 1.25 -3.81
N ARG A 271 -22.48 0.89 -2.54
CA ARG A 271 -22.88 -0.42 -2.02
C ARG A 271 -24.25 -0.46 -1.34
N TYR A 272 -24.77 0.68 -0.88
CA TYR A 272 -26.05 0.78 -0.19
C TYR A 272 -27.13 1.50 -0.98
N GLU A 273 -26.86 2.66 -1.59
CA GLU A 273 -27.91 3.48 -2.24
C GLU A 273 -28.80 2.69 -3.22
N PRO A 274 -28.27 1.79 -4.08
CA PRO A 274 -29.11 1.02 -5.00
C PRO A 274 -30.09 0.04 -4.31
N LEU A 275 -29.87 -0.27 -3.03
CA LEU A 275 -30.67 -1.19 -2.23
C LEU A 275 -31.64 -0.48 -1.29
N MET A 276 -31.37 0.79 -0.98
CA MET A 276 -32.04 1.56 0.06
C MET A 276 -33.50 1.85 -0.30
N ARG A 277 -34.35 1.85 0.71
CA ARG A 277 -35.76 2.25 0.67
C ARG A 277 -36.06 3.14 1.87
N ALA A 278 -37.14 3.92 1.77
CA ALA A 278 -37.64 4.71 2.90
C ALA A 278 -37.89 3.80 4.12
N GLY A 279 -37.40 4.22 5.28
CA GLY A 279 -37.47 3.46 6.54
C GLY A 279 -36.28 2.51 6.79
N ASP A 280 -35.38 2.33 5.81
CA ASP A 280 -34.11 1.65 6.07
C ASP A 280 -33.25 2.48 7.02
N ARG A 281 -32.31 1.81 7.71
CA ARG A 281 -31.41 2.43 8.69
C ARG A 281 -29.97 2.01 8.39
N ILE A 282 -29.03 2.91 8.59
CA ILE A 282 -27.60 2.62 8.47
C ILE A 282 -26.95 2.86 9.83
N GLY A 283 -26.37 1.81 10.39
CA GLY A 283 -25.59 1.88 11.61
C GLY A 283 -24.11 1.95 11.28
N ARG A 284 -23.35 2.84 11.92
CA ARG A 284 -21.91 3.00 11.67
C ARG A 284 -21.12 2.91 12.97
N GLY A 285 -20.09 2.07 12.97
CA GLY A 285 -19.23 1.85 14.11
C GLY A 285 -17.76 1.84 13.74
N ARG A 286 -16.92 2.32 14.65
CA ARG A 286 -15.48 2.39 14.44
C ARG A 286 -14.73 1.87 15.65
N GLU A 287 -13.70 1.06 15.41
CA GLU A 287 -12.83 0.58 16.49
C GLU A 287 -11.39 0.50 16.03
N LYS A 288 -10.48 0.97 16.89
CA LYS A 288 -9.05 0.87 16.65
C LYS A 288 -8.52 -0.49 17.09
N ALA A 289 -7.96 -1.24 16.16
CA ALA A 289 -7.19 -2.45 16.42
C ALA A 289 -5.67 -2.15 16.36
N PRO A 290 -4.80 -3.03 16.88
CA PRO A 290 -3.35 -2.90 16.76
C PRO A 290 -2.86 -2.71 15.32
N ALA A 291 -3.49 -3.38 14.35
CA ALA A 291 -3.11 -3.31 12.94
C ALA A 291 -3.72 -2.14 12.15
N GLY A 292 -4.75 -1.48 12.66
CA GLY A 292 -5.49 -0.47 11.90
C GLY A 292 -6.82 -0.06 12.54
N LEU A 293 -7.46 0.96 11.98
CA LEU A 293 -8.78 1.44 12.36
C LEU A 293 -9.85 0.78 11.50
N ILE A 294 -10.79 0.08 12.14
CA ILE A 294 -11.96 -0.59 11.56
C ILE A 294 -13.12 0.38 11.48
N TRP A 295 -13.77 0.41 10.31
CA TRP A 295 -15.09 0.97 10.09
C TRP A 295 -16.01 -0.17 9.67
N LEU A 296 -17.06 -0.41 10.46
CA LEU A 296 -18.13 -1.33 10.14
C LEU A 296 -19.41 -0.52 9.98
N SER A 297 -20.02 -0.59 8.80
CA SER A 297 -21.38 -0.13 8.61
C SER A 297 -22.31 -1.29 8.26
N VAL A 298 -23.57 -1.17 8.67
CA VAL A 298 -24.64 -2.14 8.39
C VAL A 298 -25.87 -1.40 7.90
N LEU A 299 -26.36 -1.79 6.72
CA LEU A 299 -27.66 -1.38 6.19
C LEU A 299 -28.72 -2.37 6.70
N VAL A 300 -29.77 -1.87 7.35
CA VAL A 300 -30.79 -2.66 8.04
C VAL A 300 -32.19 -2.29 7.55
N ARG A 301 -33.02 -3.31 7.32
CA ARG A 301 -34.46 -3.19 7.03
C ARG A 301 -35.24 -4.15 7.92
N ASP A 302 -36.28 -3.65 8.57
CA ASP A 302 -37.16 -4.45 9.44
C ASP A 302 -36.39 -5.27 10.51
N GLY A 303 -35.29 -4.71 11.04
CA GLY A 303 -34.44 -5.36 12.02
C GLY A 303 -33.50 -6.44 11.46
N VAL A 304 -33.39 -6.59 10.14
CA VAL A 304 -32.52 -7.55 9.46
C VAL A 304 -31.42 -6.82 8.68
N VAL A 305 -30.18 -7.30 8.78
CA VAL A 305 -29.05 -6.76 8.02
C VAL A 305 -29.21 -7.15 6.55
N LEU A 306 -29.30 -6.16 5.67
CA LEU A 306 -29.31 -6.36 4.23
C LEU A 306 -27.89 -6.50 3.68
N ARG A 307 -26.96 -5.68 4.18
CA ARG A 307 -25.57 -5.65 3.74
C ARG A 307 -24.68 -5.00 4.79
N ALA A 308 -23.48 -5.53 4.98
CA ALA A 308 -22.42 -4.89 5.76
C ALA A 308 -21.30 -4.38 4.83
N ILE A 309 -20.57 -3.36 5.29
CA ILE A 309 -19.31 -2.92 4.68
C ILE A 309 -18.27 -2.88 5.80
N VAL A 310 -17.12 -3.51 5.57
CA VAL A 310 -16.00 -3.55 6.52
C VAL A 310 -14.81 -2.82 5.88
N ASN A 311 -14.65 -1.53 6.20
CA ASN A 311 -13.57 -0.71 5.67
C ASN A 311 -12.42 -0.51 6.65
N GLY A 312 -11.20 -0.34 6.12
CA GLY A 312 -10.11 0.31 6.83
C GLY A 312 -8.72 -0.09 6.35
N ASP A 313 -7.72 0.12 7.21
CA ASP A 313 -6.29 0.22 6.83
C ASP A 313 -5.39 -0.94 7.28
N TRP A 314 -5.96 -2.14 7.46
CA TRP A 314 -5.21 -3.37 7.75
C TRP A 314 -4.91 -4.18 6.48
N HIS A 315 -4.26 -5.33 6.66
CA HIS A 315 -3.78 -6.19 5.58
C HIS A 315 -4.38 -7.60 5.73
N PRO A 316 -5.61 -7.84 5.25
CA PRO A 316 -6.21 -9.17 5.31
C PRO A 316 -5.58 -10.10 4.27
N ARG A 317 -5.56 -11.40 4.54
CA ARG A 317 -5.17 -12.43 3.57
C ARG A 317 -6.17 -13.59 3.58
N PRO A 318 -6.65 -14.04 2.40
CA PRO A 318 -6.55 -13.36 1.11
C PRO A 318 -7.33 -12.04 1.13
N LEU A 319 -7.05 -11.09 0.23
CA LEU A 319 -7.75 -9.80 0.22
C LEU A 319 -9.28 -9.95 0.08
N ARG A 320 -9.73 -10.92 -0.73
CA ARG A 320 -11.15 -11.23 -0.95
C ARG A 320 -11.88 -11.72 0.31
N SER A 321 -11.16 -12.10 1.37
CA SER A 321 -11.79 -12.55 2.61
C SER A 321 -12.66 -11.48 3.27
N VAL A 322 -12.41 -10.20 3.01
CA VAL A 322 -13.28 -9.11 3.49
C VAL A 322 -14.68 -9.23 2.92
N ASP A 323 -14.82 -9.60 1.64
CA ASP A 323 -16.14 -9.78 1.02
C ASP A 323 -16.89 -10.95 1.68
N TRP A 324 -16.20 -12.02 2.07
CA TRP A 324 -16.81 -13.15 2.79
C TRP A 324 -17.33 -12.76 4.18
N LEU A 325 -16.58 -11.90 4.89
CA LEU A 325 -17.01 -11.33 6.15
C LEU A 325 -18.25 -10.46 5.94
N GLU A 326 -18.24 -9.58 4.95
CA GLU A 326 -19.37 -8.70 4.62
C GLU A 326 -20.64 -9.48 4.24
N GLU A 327 -20.51 -10.48 3.36
CA GLU A 327 -21.61 -11.30 2.85
C GLU A 327 -22.31 -12.09 3.95
N GLY A 328 -21.57 -12.64 4.91
CA GLY A 328 -22.17 -13.47 5.97
C GLY A 328 -22.99 -12.69 7.01
N PHE A 329 -22.97 -11.35 6.99
CA PHE A 329 -23.92 -10.57 7.77
C PHE A 329 -25.33 -10.54 7.17
N ALA A 330 -25.48 -10.73 5.86
CA ALA A 330 -26.76 -10.57 5.18
C ALA A 330 -27.78 -11.62 5.68
N GLY A 331 -28.97 -11.15 6.04
CA GLY A 331 -30.06 -11.98 6.56
C GLY A 331 -30.00 -12.24 8.06
N LEU A 332 -28.93 -11.84 8.76
CA LEU A 332 -28.88 -11.90 10.21
C LEU A 332 -29.76 -10.80 10.83
N ALA A 333 -30.36 -11.09 11.99
CA ALA A 333 -30.99 -10.04 12.79
C ALA A 333 -29.92 -9.00 13.19
N ALA A 334 -30.25 -7.71 13.12
CA ALA A 334 -29.38 -6.60 13.48
C ALA A 334 -29.24 -6.49 15.01
N THR A 335 -28.65 -7.52 15.61
CA THR A 335 -28.45 -7.71 17.05
C THR A 335 -27.07 -8.31 17.27
N ARG A 336 -26.49 -8.07 18.46
CA ARG A 336 -25.17 -8.63 18.77
C ARG A 336 -25.20 -10.15 18.76
N GLU A 337 -26.24 -10.74 19.34
CA GLU A 337 -26.41 -12.17 19.53
C GLU A 337 -26.45 -12.93 18.19
N ALA A 338 -27.07 -12.35 17.17
CA ALA A 338 -27.15 -12.97 15.85
C ALA A 338 -25.87 -12.80 15.02
N CYS A 339 -25.20 -11.65 15.14
CA CYS A 339 -24.03 -11.32 14.33
C CYS A 339 -22.70 -11.84 14.90
N GLU A 340 -22.58 -11.98 16.22
CA GLU A 340 -21.34 -12.41 16.88
C GLU A 340 -20.85 -13.80 16.43
N PRO A 341 -21.71 -14.84 16.31
CA PRO A 341 -21.28 -16.15 15.83
C PRO A 341 -20.63 -16.12 14.45
N HIS A 342 -21.10 -15.25 13.55
CA HIS A 342 -20.54 -15.08 12.21
C HIS A 342 -19.10 -14.53 12.25
N ILE A 343 -18.85 -13.49 13.05
CA ILE A 343 -17.51 -12.91 13.22
C ILE A 343 -16.52 -13.97 13.75
N HIS A 344 -16.92 -14.72 14.77
CA HIS A 344 -16.07 -15.79 15.32
C HIS A 344 -15.84 -16.91 14.31
N ALA A 345 -16.88 -17.36 13.61
CA ALA A 345 -16.76 -18.39 12.59
C ALA A 345 -15.84 -17.95 11.43
N PHE A 346 -15.93 -16.69 11.00
CA PHE A 346 -15.07 -16.11 9.98
C PHE A 346 -13.59 -16.10 10.41
N LEU A 347 -13.29 -15.60 11.61
CA LEU A 347 -11.91 -15.53 12.12
C LEU A 347 -11.34 -16.90 12.48
N ALA A 348 -12.18 -17.90 12.72
CA ALA A 348 -11.75 -19.28 12.98
C ALA A 348 -11.39 -20.05 11.70
N ARG A 349 -11.63 -19.47 10.51
CA ARG A 349 -11.26 -20.12 9.25
C ARG A 349 -9.75 -20.21 9.10
N THR A 350 -9.28 -21.37 8.67
CA THR A 350 -7.85 -21.64 8.47
C THR A 350 -7.27 -20.94 7.23
N ASP A 351 -8.11 -20.49 6.31
CA ASP A 351 -7.73 -19.79 5.08
C ASP A 351 -7.87 -18.27 5.18
N VAL A 352 -8.05 -17.74 6.39
CA VAL A 352 -8.18 -16.31 6.68
C VAL A 352 -7.12 -15.88 7.69
N GLU A 353 -6.41 -14.79 7.38
CA GLU A 353 -5.48 -14.13 8.28
C GLU A 353 -5.82 -12.64 8.36
N PHE A 354 -6.17 -12.18 9.56
CA PHE A 354 -6.44 -10.78 9.90
C PHE A 354 -5.43 -10.33 10.97
N ALA A 355 -4.14 -10.34 10.61
CA ALA A 355 -3.06 -10.08 11.56
C ALA A 355 -3.25 -8.74 12.29
N GLY A 356 -3.32 -8.80 13.64
CA GLY A 356 -3.55 -7.64 14.50
C GLY A 356 -4.97 -7.07 14.49
N VAL A 357 -5.95 -7.81 13.95
CA VAL A 357 -7.39 -7.58 14.10
C VAL A 357 -8.04 -8.84 14.70
N GLU A 358 -8.48 -8.73 15.94
CA GLU A 358 -9.14 -9.81 16.69
C GLU A 358 -10.66 -9.63 16.76
N ALA A 359 -11.39 -10.71 17.09
CA ALA A 359 -12.86 -10.72 17.20
C ALA A 359 -13.40 -9.59 18.07
N ALA A 360 -12.74 -9.31 19.21
CA ALA A 360 -13.14 -8.23 20.12
C ALA A 360 -13.19 -6.85 19.44
N HIS A 361 -12.32 -6.59 18.47
CA HIS A 361 -12.29 -5.31 17.75
C HIS A 361 -13.45 -5.21 16.75
N LEU A 362 -13.71 -6.28 15.99
CA LEU A 362 -14.85 -6.34 15.06
C LEU A 362 -16.18 -6.28 15.82
N LEU A 363 -16.31 -6.99 16.94
CA LEU A 363 -17.49 -6.97 17.80
C LEU A 363 -17.75 -5.59 18.39
N LYS A 364 -16.70 -4.88 18.80
CA LYS A 364 -16.86 -3.53 19.32
C LYS A 364 -17.23 -2.51 18.24
N ALA A 365 -16.68 -2.64 17.03
CA ALA A 365 -17.16 -1.87 15.89
C ALA A 365 -18.63 -2.19 15.58
N LEU A 366 -19.04 -3.46 15.69
CA LEU A 366 -20.43 -3.88 15.52
C LEU A 366 -21.33 -3.28 16.60
N ASP A 367 -20.93 -3.29 17.87
CA ASP A 367 -21.71 -2.68 18.96
C ASP A 367 -21.99 -1.21 18.69
N PHE A 368 -20.98 -0.46 18.24
CA PHE A 368 -21.15 0.94 17.87
C PHE A 368 -22.08 1.10 16.67
N ALA A 369 -21.96 0.25 15.65
CA ALA A 369 -22.84 0.28 14.49
C ALA A 369 -24.30 0.00 14.88
N LEU A 370 -24.54 -1.01 15.71
CA LEU A 370 -25.88 -1.36 16.19
C LEU A 370 -26.48 -0.27 17.06
N ALA A 371 -25.69 0.32 17.98
CA ALA A 371 -26.14 1.44 18.81
C ALA A 371 -26.39 2.73 18.00
N ASP A 372 -25.80 2.87 16.82
CA ASP A 372 -26.03 4.00 15.92
C ASP A 372 -27.33 3.88 15.12
N LEU A 373 -27.81 2.65 14.88
CA LEU A 373 -29.11 2.44 14.23
C LEU A 373 -30.20 3.25 14.93
N ASP A 374 -30.21 3.24 16.28
CA ASP A 374 -31.12 3.97 17.17
C ASP A 374 -31.23 5.48 16.91
N ARG A 375 -30.32 6.05 16.12
CA ARG A 375 -30.26 7.49 15.82
C ARG A 375 -30.55 7.84 14.36
N ALA A 376 -30.49 6.89 13.44
CA ALA A 376 -30.49 7.17 12.00
C ALA A 376 -31.63 6.48 11.25
N GLU A 377 -32.43 7.27 10.53
CA GLU A 377 -33.37 6.80 9.51
C GLU A 377 -32.99 7.42 8.15
N VAL A 378 -33.10 6.62 7.09
CA VAL A 378 -32.95 7.10 5.71
C VAL A 378 -34.18 7.95 5.37
N ALA A 379 -33.95 9.24 5.14
CA ALA A 379 -34.99 10.16 4.69
C ALA A 379 -35.52 9.77 3.30
N ALA A 380 -36.80 10.07 3.06
CA ALA A 380 -37.54 9.72 1.84
C ALA A 380 -36.97 10.37 0.57
#